data_AF-X7EAS9-F1
#
_entry.id   AF-X7EAS9-F1
#
_cell.length_a   1.000
_cell.length_b   1.000
_cell.length_c   1.000
_cell.angle_alpha   90.00
_cell.angle_beta   90.00
_cell.angle_gamma   90.00
#
_symmetry.space_group_name_H-M   'P 1'
#
loop_
_entity.id
_entity.type
_entity.pdbx_description
1 polymer ?
#
loop_
_entity_poly.entity_id
_entity_poly.type
_entity_poly.pdbx_seq_one_letter_code
_entity_poly.pdbx_strand_id
1 'polypeptide(L)'
;MRLPALVGIGLALAACTTFPEIDAAETPGIDNAPYPDLVPIETLLAAEPPRATPELRAGVESRASALRGRASALQGPIVEPETRSRMRTGIDRSEDG
;
A
#
# COMPACT_ATOMS: atom_id res chain seq x y z
N MET A 1 -21.77 0.66 19.08
CA MET A 1 -20.53 0.13 18.47
C MET A 1 -20.48 0.20 16.93
N ARG A 2 -21.57 0.51 16.21
CA ARG A 2 -21.57 0.60 14.74
C ARG A 2 -21.16 1.97 14.18
N LEU A 3 -21.42 3.04 14.94
CA LEU A 3 -21.01 4.40 14.61
C LEU A 3 -19.49 4.59 14.40
N PRO A 4 -18.59 4.11 15.29
CA PRO A 4 -17.15 4.30 15.08
C PRO A 4 -16.61 3.52 13.87
N ALA A 5 -17.20 2.36 13.56
CA ALA A 5 -16.84 1.58 12.38
C ALA A 5 -17.25 2.27 11.07
N LEU A 6 -18.44 2.89 11.04
CA LEU A 6 -18.92 3.68 9.90
C LEU A 6 -18.06 4.93 9.68
N VAL A 7 -17.65 5.62 10.75
CA VAL A 7 -16.74 6.77 10.66
C VAL A 7 -15.36 6.35 10.16
N GLY A 8 -14.81 5.24 10.66
CA GLY A 8 -13.52 4.72 10.21
C GLY A 8 -13.50 4.31 8.74
N ILE A 9 -14.57 3.65 8.25
CA ILE A 9 -14.73 3.28 6.85
C ILE A 9 -14.82 4.53 5.97
N GLY A 10 -15.62 5.53 6.35
CA GLY A 10 -15.73 6.79 5.59
C GLY A 10 -14.40 7.52 5.45
N LEU A 11 -13.59 7.55 6.52
CA LEU A 11 -12.27 8.19 6.51
C LEU A 11 -11.26 7.46 5.60
N ALA A 12 -11.31 6.12 5.58
CA ALA A 12 -10.44 5.31 4.74
C ALA A 12 -10.75 5.48 3.24
N LEU A 13 -12.03 5.63 2.88
CA LEU A 13 -12.43 5.92 1.49
C LEU A 13 -12.01 7.33 1.05
N ALA A 14 -12.09 8.33 1.93
CA ALA A 14 -11.67 9.70 1.62
C ALA A 14 -10.13 9.85 1.46
N ALA A 15 -9.34 9.03 2.17
CA ALA A 15 -7.88 9.03 2.02
C ALA A 15 -7.40 8.49 0.65
N CYS A 16 -8.24 7.72 -0.06
CA CYS A 16 -7.92 7.22 -1.40
C CYS A 16 -8.12 8.26 -2.51
N THR A 17 -8.66 9.46 -2.21
CA THR A 17 -8.98 10.48 -3.23
C THR A 17 -8.34 11.85 -2.94
N THR A 18 -7.29 11.93 -2.11
CA THR A 18 -6.52 13.16 -1.98
C THR A 18 -5.74 13.39 -3.28
N PHE A 19 -6.41 13.96 -4.28
CA PHE A 19 -5.73 14.68 -5.34
C PHE A 19 -5.14 15.92 -4.67
N PRO A 20 -3.81 16.08 -4.62
CA PRO A 20 -3.22 17.28 -4.07
C PRO A 20 -3.76 18.48 -4.87
N GLU A 21 -4.06 19.58 -4.18
CA GLU A 21 -4.40 20.87 -4.81
C GLU A 21 -3.18 21.40 -5.58
N ILE A 22 -2.77 20.75 -6.67
CA ILE A 22 -1.73 21.24 -7.57
C ILE A 22 -2.20 22.57 -8.17
N ASP A 23 -3.51 22.72 -8.39
CA ASP A 23 -4.14 23.96 -8.85
C ASP A 23 -3.97 25.13 -7.85
N ALA A 24 -3.85 24.85 -6.53
CA ALA A 24 -3.58 25.89 -5.52
C ALA A 24 -2.08 26.17 -5.34
N ALA A 25 -1.21 25.34 -5.92
CA ALA A 25 0.24 25.48 -5.88
C ALA A 25 0.79 26.27 -7.08
N GLU A 26 -0.08 26.90 -7.88
CA GLU A 26 0.36 27.87 -8.89
C GLU A 26 1.02 29.06 -8.19
N THR A 27 2.34 29.08 -8.28
CA THR A 27 3.12 30.22 -7.83
C THR A 27 2.72 31.44 -8.67
N PRO A 28 2.41 32.60 -8.06
CA PRO A 28 2.04 33.79 -8.81
C PRO A 28 3.03 34.09 -9.94
N GLY A 29 2.54 34.11 -11.19
CA GLY A 29 3.35 34.41 -12.37
C GLY A 29 3.71 33.20 -13.25
N ILE A 30 3.30 31.98 -12.90
CA ILE A 30 3.53 30.79 -13.75
C ILE A 30 2.86 30.89 -15.13
N ASP A 31 1.68 31.50 -15.23
CA ASP A 31 0.95 31.68 -16.50
C ASP A 31 1.75 32.43 -17.57
N ASN A 32 2.66 33.30 -17.14
CA ASN A 32 3.50 34.12 -18.01
C ASN A 32 4.99 33.77 -17.87
N ALA A 33 5.32 32.72 -17.12
CA ALA A 33 6.70 32.30 -16.96
C ALA A 33 7.23 31.76 -18.30
N PRO A 34 8.48 32.09 -18.66
CA PRO A 34 9.10 31.49 -19.83
C PRO A 34 9.17 29.97 -19.65
N TYR A 35 8.87 29.25 -20.73
CA TYR A 35 9.01 27.81 -20.74
C TYR A 35 10.48 27.43 -20.51
N PRO A 36 10.78 26.39 -19.70
CA PRO A 36 12.15 25.99 -19.45
C PRO A 36 12.83 25.49 -20.73
N ASP A 37 14.14 25.71 -20.82
CA ASP A 37 14.93 25.17 -21.92
C ASP A 37 14.96 23.65 -21.86
N LEU A 38 14.68 23.01 -23.00
CA LEU A 38 14.77 21.56 -23.12
C LEU A 38 16.22 21.15 -23.28
N VAL A 39 16.69 20.27 -22.40
CA VAL A 39 18.02 19.67 -22.47
C VAL A 39 17.96 18.27 -23.09
N PRO A 40 19.01 17.81 -23.79
CA PRO A 40 19.10 16.44 -24.27
C PRO A 40 18.97 15.41 -23.15
N ILE A 41 18.29 14.29 -23.43
CA ILE A 41 18.04 13.22 -22.44
C ILE A 41 19.36 12.62 -21.93
N GLU A 42 20.36 12.52 -22.79
CA GLU A 42 21.68 11.98 -22.48
C GLU A 42 22.34 12.78 -21.34
N THR A 43 22.09 14.08 -21.27
CA THR A 43 22.60 14.95 -20.18
C THR A 43 21.98 14.60 -18.84
N LEU A 44 20.69 14.23 -18.82
CA LEU A 44 20.00 13.83 -17.59
C LEU A 44 20.44 12.43 -17.13
N LEU A 45 20.66 11.53 -18.09
CA LEU A 45 21.10 10.15 -17.81
C LEU A 45 22.57 10.05 -17.40
N ALA A 46 23.38 11.07 -17.70
CA ALA A 46 24.77 11.13 -17.27
C ALA A 46 24.94 11.36 -15.75
N ALA A 47 23.86 11.73 -15.05
CA ALA A 47 23.90 11.89 -13.60
C ALA A 47 24.08 10.53 -12.90
N GLU A 48 24.82 10.52 -11.79
CA GLU A 48 24.95 9.33 -10.95
C GLU A 48 23.57 8.92 -10.42
N PRO A 49 23.14 7.65 -10.59
CA PRO A 49 21.85 7.21 -10.10
C PRO A 49 21.77 7.37 -8.58
N PRO A 50 20.61 7.82 -8.04
CA PRO A 50 20.45 7.96 -6.61
C PRO A 50 20.64 6.61 -5.92
N ARG A 51 21.53 6.58 -4.93
CA ARG A 51 21.81 5.39 -4.12
C ARG A 51 20.99 5.47 -2.85
N ALA A 52 20.51 4.31 -2.38
CA ALA A 52 19.78 4.23 -1.12
C ALA A 52 20.71 4.65 0.02
N THR A 53 20.30 5.65 0.79
CA THR A 53 21.01 6.05 2.00
C THR A 53 20.90 4.94 3.06
N PRO A 54 21.81 4.89 4.05
CA PRO A 54 21.70 3.96 5.16
C PRO A 54 20.34 4.00 5.87
N GLU A 55 19.76 5.20 6.03
CA GLU A 55 18.48 5.43 6.69
C GLU A 55 17.32 4.87 5.85
N LEU A 56 17.34 5.09 4.53
CA LEU A 56 16.33 4.54 3.62
C LEU A 56 16.37 3.01 3.64
N ARG A 57 17.56 2.42 3.60
CA ARG A 57 17.76 0.96 3.70
C ARG A 57 17.17 0.42 5.00
N ALA A 58 17.53 1.02 6.14
CA ALA A 58 17.04 0.60 7.45
C ALA A 58 15.50 0.69 7.53
N GLY A 59 14.90 1.75 6.97
CA GLY A 59 13.45 1.90 6.91
C GLY A 59 12.76 0.82 6.08
N VAL A 60 13.34 0.42 4.94
CA VAL A 60 12.78 -0.66 4.10
C VAL A 60 12.93 -2.02 4.80
N GLU A 61 14.09 -2.29 5.38
CA GLU A 61 14.37 -3.55 6.11
C GLU A 61 13.43 -3.73 7.30
N SER A 62 13.18 -2.66 8.07
CA SER A 62 12.24 -2.65 9.20
C SER A 62 10.79 -2.93 8.77
N ARG A 63 10.33 -2.31 7.68
CA ARG A 63 8.99 -2.59 7.14
C ARG A 63 8.87 -4.04 6.67
N ALA A 64 9.90 -4.53 5.99
CA ALA A 64 9.93 -5.89 5.49
C ALA A 64 9.92 -6.93 6.64
N SER A 65 10.65 -6.68 7.74
CA SER A 65 10.62 -7.57 8.91
C SER A 65 9.24 -7.58 9.58
N ALA A 66 8.61 -6.41 9.75
CA ALA A 66 7.26 -6.30 10.29
C ALA A 66 6.23 -7.04 9.43
N LEU A 67 6.31 -6.92 8.10
CA LEU A 67 5.44 -7.64 7.16
C LEU A 67 5.61 -9.16 7.28
N ARG A 68 6.85 -9.66 7.35
CA ARG A 68 7.12 -11.09 7.55
C ARG A 68 6.58 -11.60 8.88
N GLY A 69 6.72 -10.83 9.96
CA GLY A 69 6.15 -11.19 11.27
C GLY A 69 4.62 -11.26 11.27
N ARG A 70 3.95 -10.36 10.53
CA ARG A 70 2.50 -10.44 10.33
C ARG A 70 2.11 -11.66 9.50
N ALA A 71 2.85 -11.94 8.43
CA ALA A 71 2.60 -13.10 7.59
C ALA A 71 2.76 -14.41 8.38
N SER A 72 3.80 -14.54 9.21
CA SER A 72 3.98 -15.72 10.06
C SER A 72 2.85 -15.89 11.07
N ALA A 73 2.31 -14.79 11.62
CA ALA A 73 1.15 -14.86 12.51
C ALA A 73 -0.13 -15.33 11.78
N LEU A 74 -0.26 -15.00 10.49
CA LEU A 74 -1.41 -15.41 9.67
C LEU A 74 -1.33 -16.84 9.13
N GLN A 75 -0.14 -17.45 9.13
CA GLN A 75 0.08 -18.81 8.59
C GLN A 75 -0.45 -19.93 9.50
N GLY A 76 -0.96 -19.61 10.70
CA GLY A 76 -1.58 -20.59 11.58
C GLY A 76 -2.92 -21.13 11.05
N PRO A 77 -3.37 -22.32 11.51
CA PRO A 77 -4.67 -22.85 11.15
C PRO A 77 -5.78 -21.92 11.66
N ILE A 78 -6.44 -21.21 10.74
CA ILE A 78 -7.56 -20.28 11.01
C ILE A 78 -8.81 -21.05 11.48
N VAL A 79 -8.93 -22.31 11.06
CA VAL A 79 -10.02 -23.20 11.44
C VAL A 79 -9.54 -24.16 12.53
N GLU A 80 -10.27 -24.17 13.65
CA GLU A 80 -10.06 -25.06 14.77
C GLU A 80 -10.26 -26.55 14.34
N PRO A 81 -9.48 -27.50 14.86
CA PRO A 81 -9.48 -28.88 14.36
C PRO A 81 -10.84 -29.58 14.36
N GLU A 82 -11.67 -29.40 15.40
CA GLU A 82 -13.02 -29.97 15.47
C GLU A 82 -13.91 -29.39 14.36
N THR A 83 -13.86 -28.06 14.19
CA THR A 83 -14.57 -27.36 13.11
C THR A 83 -14.15 -27.86 11.73
N ARG A 84 -12.84 -28.09 11.52
CA ARG A 84 -12.31 -28.66 10.27
C ARG A 84 -12.83 -30.08 10.03
N SER A 85 -12.90 -30.90 11.08
CA SER A 85 -13.44 -32.26 11.01
C SER A 85 -14.91 -32.24 10.57
N ARG A 86 -15.72 -31.38 11.18
CA ARG A 86 -17.14 -31.19 10.83
C ARG A 86 -17.34 -30.76 9.38
N MET A 87 -16.52 -29.83 8.89
CA MET A 87 -16.56 -29.41 7.48
C MET A 87 -16.27 -30.59 6.54
N ARG A 88 -15.25 -31.40 6.84
CA ARG A 88 -14.88 -32.55 6.00
C ARG A 88 -15.97 -33.62 5.96
N THR A 89 -16.56 -33.97 7.10
CA THR A 89 -17.72 -34.89 7.15
C THR A 89 -18.91 -34.36 6.34
N GLY A 90 -19.14 -33.05 6.34
CA GLY A 90 -20.20 -32.43 5.55
C GLY A 90 -20.00 -32.56 4.03
N ILE A 91 -18.75 -32.49 3.57
CA ILE A 91 -18.38 -32.64 2.15
C ILE A 91 -18.55 -34.10 1.71
N ASP A 92 -17.99 -35.05 2.47
CA ASP A 92 -18.07 -36.48 2.12
C ASP A 92 -19.54 -36.95 1.99
N ARG A 93 -20.43 -36.48 2.88
CA ARG A 93 -21.86 -36.83 2.84
C ARG A 93 -22.62 -36.19 1.67
N SER A 94 -22.08 -35.15 1.05
CA SER A 94 -22.69 -34.52 -0.13
C SER A 94 -22.30 -35.19 -1.44
N GLU A 95 -21.20 -35.95 -1.46
CA GLU A 95 -20.75 -36.69 -2.64
C GLU A 95 -21.42 -38.07 -2.76
N ASP A 96 -21.95 -38.61 -1.65
CA ASP A 96 -22.63 -39.91 -1.56
C ASP A 96 -24.15 -39.87 -1.87
N GLY A 97 -24.71 -38.72 -2.24
CA GLY A 97 -26.16 -38.55 -2.51
C GLY A 97 -26.45 -37.99 -3.89
#